data_AF-A0A8T1A330-F1
#
_entry.id   AF-A0A8T1A330-F1
#
_cell.length_a   1.000
_cell.length_b   1.000
_cell.length_c   1.000
_cell.angle_alpha   90.00
_cell.angle_beta   90.00
_cell.angle_gamma   90.00
#
_symmetry.space_group_name_H-M   'P 1'
#
loop_
_entity.id
_entity.type
_entity.pdbx_description
1 polymer ?
#
loop_
_entity_poly.entity_id
_entity_poly.type
_entity_poly.pdbx_seq_one_letter_code
_entity_poly.pdbx_strand_id
1 'polypeptide(L)'
;QPQVSDQDYEPYGKYETPVEFTIGRNTNHVNNLPSGDTIEDNLATRYVEDRVNVKAKVAWETDDMDQKLSLSMTTGDLPDVMLVSREIFNQLVDNDLIADMTEVYEKTASEGVKNIYGSYGDLLLNQVKVDGKIMGLPMTNSGNQHQLLWVRKDWVDKVGAKLPETVEDVWNLARTFVEKDVSGTGKTVGMVMDSNAMNFTPIFAAHGAFPMNWIQKDGQVEYGSVQPEVKQALTELSAMYKEGLIDKQFAVRSNEEKEALVINGQAGMPVN
;
A
#
# COMPACT_ATOMS: atom_id res chain seq x y z
N GLN A 1 -23.53 27.56 -5.48
CA GLN A 1 -23.18 26.27 -6.10
C GLN A 1 -23.33 26.40 -7.61
N PRO A 2 -22.43 25.83 -8.42
CA PRO A 2 -22.62 25.76 -9.86
C PRO A 2 -23.94 25.05 -10.20
N GLN A 3 -24.59 25.45 -11.29
CA GLN A 3 -25.79 24.79 -11.79
C GLN A 3 -25.37 23.45 -12.41
N VAL A 4 -25.90 22.34 -11.90
CA VAL A 4 -25.67 20.99 -12.45
C VAL A 4 -26.79 20.69 -13.46
N SER A 5 -26.41 20.36 -14.68
CA SER A 5 -27.29 19.96 -15.77
C SER A 5 -27.35 18.43 -15.91
N ASP A 6 -28.35 17.90 -16.62
CA ASP A 6 -28.41 16.45 -16.90
C ASP A 6 -27.20 15.96 -17.71
N GLN A 7 -26.59 16.84 -18.52
CA GLN A 7 -25.38 16.53 -19.29
C GLN A 7 -24.14 16.35 -18.41
N ASP A 8 -24.12 16.96 -17.22
CA ASP A 8 -23.01 16.83 -16.26
C ASP A 8 -22.98 15.45 -15.58
N TYR A 9 -24.05 14.67 -15.73
CA TYR A 9 -24.12 13.27 -15.29
C TYR A 9 -23.66 12.27 -16.35
N GLU A 10 -23.34 12.71 -17.57
CA GLU A 10 -22.78 11.82 -18.59
C GLU A 10 -21.34 11.41 -18.20
N PRO A 11 -21.01 10.11 -18.02
CA PRO A 11 -19.72 9.66 -17.48
C PRO A 11 -18.47 10.19 -18.20
N TYR A 12 -18.61 10.54 -19.48
CA TYR A 12 -17.56 11.10 -20.33
C TYR A 12 -18.00 12.40 -21.01
N GLY A 13 -19.04 13.05 -20.48
CA GLY A 13 -19.49 14.36 -20.95
C GLY A 13 -18.40 15.40 -20.72
N LYS A 14 -18.13 16.21 -21.74
CA LYS A 14 -17.17 17.31 -21.63
C LYS A 14 -17.89 18.54 -21.07
N TYR A 15 -17.42 19.06 -19.93
CA TYR A 15 -17.96 20.29 -19.36
C TYR A 15 -17.75 21.46 -20.33
N GLU A 16 -18.76 22.33 -20.47
CA GLU A 16 -18.67 23.49 -21.37
C GLU A 16 -17.57 24.47 -20.93
N THR A 17 -17.42 24.65 -19.62
CA THR A 17 -16.36 25.44 -19.00
C THR A 17 -15.40 24.54 -18.21
N PRO A 18 -14.09 24.86 -18.17
CA PRO A 18 -13.15 24.07 -17.38
C PRO A 18 -13.56 24.02 -15.91
N VAL A 19 -13.63 22.80 -15.36
CA VAL A 19 -13.86 22.57 -13.93
C VAL A 19 -12.49 22.36 -13.28
N GLU A 20 -12.12 23.28 -12.40
CA GLU A 20 -10.93 23.16 -11.57
C GLU A 20 -11.28 22.66 -10.18
N PHE A 21 -10.51 21.72 -9.66
CA PHE A 21 -10.63 21.21 -8.29
C PHE A 21 -9.26 21.01 -7.67
N THR A 22 -9.18 21.03 -6.35
CA THR A 22 -7.95 20.92 -5.60
C THR A 22 -7.70 19.51 -5.06
N ILE A 23 -6.43 19.12 -4.99
CA ILE A 23 -5.97 17.85 -4.41
C ILE A 23 -4.86 18.08 -3.39
N GLY A 24 -4.84 17.24 -2.37
CA GLY A 24 -3.69 17.04 -1.49
C GLY A 24 -2.80 15.93 -2.02
N ARG A 25 -1.47 16.09 -1.92
CA ARG A 25 -0.52 15.18 -2.58
C ARG A 25 0.59 14.69 -1.66
N ASN A 26 0.87 13.38 -1.73
CA ASN A 26 2.00 12.76 -1.05
C ASN A 26 3.30 12.89 -1.87
N THR A 27 4.36 13.42 -1.28
CA THR A 27 5.67 13.61 -1.93
C THR A 27 6.54 12.36 -1.96
N ASN A 28 6.19 11.30 -1.23
CA ASN A 28 6.95 10.04 -1.17
C ASN A 28 6.83 9.21 -2.47
N HIS A 29 5.95 9.59 -3.40
CA HIS A 29 5.86 8.94 -4.70
C HIS A 29 6.90 9.52 -5.66
N VAL A 30 7.73 8.65 -6.24
CA VAL A 30 8.77 9.03 -7.19
C VAL A 30 8.14 9.65 -8.45
N ASN A 31 8.50 10.90 -8.72
CA ASN A 31 8.07 11.62 -9.92
C ASN A 31 8.96 11.27 -11.11
N ASN A 32 8.60 10.22 -11.84
CA ASN A 32 9.27 9.82 -13.08
C ASN A 32 8.65 10.50 -14.32
N LEU A 33 8.26 11.77 -14.22
CA LEU A 33 7.66 12.49 -15.33
C LEU A 33 8.71 12.83 -16.40
N PRO A 34 8.33 12.80 -17.69
CA PRO A 34 9.18 13.27 -18.77
C PRO A 34 9.66 14.71 -18.54
N SER A 35 10.81 15.07 -19.10
CA SER A 35 11.32 16.45 -18.99
C SER A 35 10.31 17.45 -19.54
N GLY A 36 10.03 18.50 -18.75
CA GLY A 36 9.05 19.54 -19.07
C GLY A 36 7.64 19.28 -18.55
N ASP A 37 7.30 18.03 -18.18
CA ASP A 37 6.03 17.72 -17.53
C ASP A 37 6.07 18.07 -16.04
N THR A 38 4.93 18.50 -15.51
CA THR A 38 4.70 18.78 -14.10
C THR A 38 3.56 17.93 -13.58
N ILE A 39 3.31 17.99 -12.27
CA ILE A 39 2.19 17.27 -11.64
C ILE A 39 0.84 17.73 -12.17
N GLU A 40 0.69 19.03 -12.40
CA GLU A 40 -0.55 19.60 -12.92
C GLU A 40 -0.63 19.55 -14.45
N ASP A 41 0.51 19.43 -15.13
CA ASP A 41 0.61 19.44 -16.60
C ASP A 41 1.50 18.30 -17.11
N ASN A 42 0.87 17.17 -17.39
CA ASN A 42 1.51 15.99 -17.98
C ASN A 42 0.55 15.28 -18.94
N LEU A 43 1.02 14.20 -19.57
CA LEU A 43 0.22 13.42 -20.52
C LEU A 43 -1.17 13.04 -19.98
N ALA A 44 -1.27 12.61 -18.72
CA ALA A 44 -2.53 12.18 -18.14
C ALA A 44 -3.46 13.37 -17.85
N THR A 45 -2.95 14.46 -17.26
CA THR A 45 -3.80 15.63 -16.97
C THR A 45 -4.30 16.31 -18.23
N ARG A 46 -3.45 16.44 -19.27
CA ARG A 46 -3.85 16.96 -20.58
C ARG A 46 -4.89 16.08 -21.27
N TYR A 47 -4.76 14.76 -21.16
CA TYR A 47 -5.77 13.84 -21.69
C TYR A 47 -7.12 14.01 -20.98
N VAL A 48 -7.13 14.08 -19.65
CA VAL A 48 -8.38 14.31 -18.89
C VAL A 48 -8.99 15.67 -19.24
N GLU A 49 -8.19 16.72 -19.32
CA GLU A 49 -8.64 18.04 -19.73
C GLU A 49 -9.25 18.04 -21.14
N ASP A 50 -8.59 17.40 -22.11
CA ASP A 50 -9.13 17.31 -23.47
C ASP A 50 -10.44 16.52 -23.54
N ARG A 51 -10.54 15.43 -22.77
CA ARG A 51 -11.70 14.52 -22.80
C ARG A 51 -12.90 15.09 -22.07
N VAL A 52 -12.72 15.64 -20.88
CA VAL A 52 -13.83 16.04 -19.99
C VAL A 52 -13.77 17.48 -19.52
N ASN A 53 -12.71 18.24 -19.83
CA ASN A 53 -12.51 19.63 -19.41
C ASN A 53 -12.37 19.82 -17.89
N VAL A 54 -11.69 18.88 -17.23
CA VAL A 54 -11.44 18.90 -15.79
C VAL A 54 -9.93 19.06 -15.53
N LYS A 55 -9.57 19.91 -14.57
CA LYS A 55 -8.17 20.15 -14.15
C LYS A 55 -8.01 20.01 -12.64
N ALA A 56 -7.01 19.26 -12.22
CA ALA A 56 -6.60 19.18 -10.82
C ALA A 56 -5.54 20.24 -10.50
N LYS A 57 -5.67 20.89 -9.34
CA LYS A 57 -4.71 21.84 -8.76
C LYS A 57 -4.17 21.32 -7.44
N VAL A 58 -2.87 21.44 -7.22
CA VAL A 58 -2.24 21.00 -5.98
C VAL A 58 -2.45 22.08 -4.92
N ALA A 59 -3.28 21.80 -3.93
CA ALA A 59 -3.46 22.71 -2.79
C ALA A 59 -2.22 22.72 -1.89
N TRP A 60 -1.63 21.54 -1.69
CA TRP A 60 -0.44 21.34 -0.87
C TRP A 60 0.19 19.98 -1.16
N GLU A 61 1.47 19.87 -0.81
CA GLU A 61 2.25 18.63 -0.86
C GLU A 61 2.84 18.34 0.52
N THR A 62 2.91 17.07 0.91
CA THR A 62 3.44 16.62 2.22
C THR A 62 3.96 15.18 2.09
N ASP A 63 4.91 14.78 2.93
CA ASP A 63 5.31 13.38 3.09
C ASP A 63 4.44 12.64 4.13
N ASP A 64 3.83 13.37 5.05
CA ASP A 64 2.84 12.88 6.02
C ASP A 64 1.43 13.38 5.67
N MET A 65 0.66 12.55 4.97
CA MET A 65 -0.71 12.86 4.53
C MET A 65 -1.68 12.93 5.70
N ASP A 66 -1.63 11.96 6.61
CA ASP A 66 -2.62 11.83 7.69
C ASP A 66 -2.49 12.99 8.69
N GLN A 67 -1.26 13.40 9.03
CA GLN A 67 -1.04 14.58 9.87
C GLN A 67 -1.53 15.86 9.18
N LYS A 68 -1.22 16.03 7.89
CA LYS A 68 -1.63 17.21 7.14
C LYS A 68 -3.15 17.32 7.01
N LEU A 69 -3.82 16.21 6.72
CA LEU A 69 -5.29 16.14 6.63
C LEU A 69 -5.95 16.39 7.99
N SER A 70 -5.40 15.84 9.07
CA SER A 70 -5.87 16.10 10.44
C SER A 70 -5.84 17.58 10.80
N LEU A 71 -4.77 18.29 10.41
CA LEU A 71 -4.66 19.73 10.59
C LEU A 71 -5.65 20.49 9.70
N SER A 72 -5.75 20.13 8.42
CA SER A 72 -6.66 20.75 7.46
C SER A 72 -8.14 20.63 7.87
N MET A 73 -8.55 19.50 8.49
CA MET A 73 -9.90 19.36 9.06
C MET A 73 -10.18 20.38 10.16
N THR A 74 -9.16 20.76 10.93
CA THR A 74 -9.30 21.75 12.02
C THR A 74 -9.27 23.19 11.49
N THR A 75 -8.44 23.48 10.48
CA THR A 75 -8.32 24.84 9.93
C THR A 75 -9.38 25.17 8.87
N GLY A 76 -10.05 24.15 8.32
CA GLY A 76 -10.97 24.29 7.19
C GLY A 76 -10.28 24.33 5.83
N ASP A 77 -8.96 24.07 5.77
CA ASP A 77 -8.17 24.10 4.54
C ASP A 77 -8.06 22.70 3.89
N LEU A 78 -9.21 22.02 3.72
CA LEU A 78 -9.29 20.74 3.01
C LEU A 78 -9.31 20.97 1.50
N PRO A 79 -8.59 20.16 0.71
CA PRO A 79 -8.76 20.16 -0.74
C PRO A 79 -10.07 19.46 -1.14
N ASP A 80 -10.53 19.68 -2.37
CA ASP A 80 -11.79 19.14 -2.88
C ASP A 80 -11.79 17.61 -2.97
N VAL A 81 -10.64 17.02 -3.31
CA VAL A 81 -10.46 15.57 -3.42
C VAL A 81 -9.23 15.12 -2.64
N MET A 82 -9.39 14.06 -1.84
CA MET A 82 -8.38 13.56 -0.92
C MET A 82 -8.24 12.04 -1.04
N LEU A 83 -6.99 11.57 -1.03
CA LEU A 83 -6.67 10.19 -0.71
C LEU A 83 -6.44 10.09 0.80
N VAL A 84 -7.20 9.23 1.48
CA VAL A 84 -7.24 9.18 2.95
C VAL A 84 -7.08 7.75 3.45
N SER A 85 -6.49 7.61 4.64
CA SER A 85 -6.52 6.35 5.38
C SER A 85 -7.94 6.07 5.91
N ARG A 86 -8.17 4.84 6.40
CA ARG A 86 -9.43 4.48 7.05
C ARG A 86 -9.73 5.38 8.26
N GLU A 87 -8.70 5.72 9.03
CA GLU A 87 -8.86 6.55 10.22
C GLU A 87 -9.32 7.96 9.85
N ILE A 88 -8.65 8.60 8.90
CA ILE A 88 -9.02 9.94 8.42
C ILE A 88 -10.41 9.93 7.76
N PHE A 89 -10.75 8.89 6.99
CA PHE A 89 -12.11 8.75 6.42
C PHE A 89 -13.19 8.79 7.51
N ASN A 90 -13.01 8.02 8.59
CA ASN A 90 -13.99 7.99 9.68
C ASN A 90 -14.10 9.38 10.35
N GLN A 91 -12.97 10.06 10.59
CA GLN A 91 -12.98 11.42 11.14
C GLN A 91 -13.74 12.41 10.23
N LEU A 92 -13.55 12.34 8.91
CA LEU A 92 -14.25 13.17 7.95
C LEU A 92 -15.77 12.93 7.97
N VAL A 93 -16.20 11.66 8.05
CA VAL A 93 -17.63 11.29 8.18
C VAL A 93 -18.21 11.82 9.49
N ASP A 94 -17.54 11.54 10.61
CA ASP A 94 -18.02 11.90 11.96
C ASP A 94 -18.17 13.42 12.14
N ASN A 95 -17.37 14.20 11.41
CA ASN A 95 -17.41 15.67 11.43
C ASN A 95 -18.22 16.29 10.27
N ASP A 96 -18.92 15.48 9.45
CA ASP A 96 -19.73 15.94 8.31
C ASP A 96 -18.94 16.80 7.29
N LEU A 97 -17.69 16.39 7.01
CA LEU A 97 -16.74 17.13 6.16
C LEU A 97 -16.63 16.59 4.72
N ILE A 98 -17.40 15.57 4.36
CA ILE A 98 -17.39 14.95 3.03
C ILE A 98 -18.81 14.73 2.51
N ALA A 99 -18.97 14.83 1.18
CA ALA A 99 -20.27 14.80 0.54
C ALA A 99 -20.82 13.37 0.38
N ASP A 100 -22.15 13.26 0.40
CA ASP A 100 -22.88 12.08 -0.09
C ASP A 100 -22.74 12.01 -1.62
N MET A 101 -22.01 10.99 -2.10
CA MET A 101 -21.74 10.76 -3.52
C MET A 101 -22.70 9.76 -4.16
N THR A 102 -23.75 9.32 -3.45
CA THR A 102 -24.63 8.23 -3.91
C THR A 102 -25.26 8.55 -5.27
N GLU A 103 -25.93 9.70 -5.38
CA GLU A 103 -26.59 10.12 -6.62
C GLU A 103 -25.60 10.30 -7.77
N VAL A 104 -24.46 10.94 -7.50
CA VAL A 104 -23.42 11.18 -8.51
C VAL A 104 -22.82 9.87 -8.99
N TYR A 105 -22.55 8.92 -8.10
CA TYR A 105 -22.05 7.60 -8.46
C TYR A 105 -23.06 6.81 -9.30
N GLU A 106 -24.33 6.77 -8.89
CA GLU A 106 -25.37 6.03 -9.61
C GLU A 106 -25.57 6.53 -11.04
N LYS A 107 -25.61 7.85 -11.21
CA LYS A 107 -25.83 8.51 -12.50
C LYS A 107 -24.58 8.59 -13.39
N THR A 108 -23.42 8.89 -12.81
CA THR A 108 -22.21 9.28 -13.55
C THR A 108 -21.14 8.20 -13.62
N ALA A 109 -21.14 7.20 -12.73
CA ALA A 109 -20.12 6.16 -12.82
C ALA A 109 -20.28 5.37 -14.12
N SER A 110 -19.21 5.32 -14.92
CA SER A 110 -19.20 4.59 -16.18
C SER A 110 -19.40 3.09 -15.97
N GLU A 111 -19.85 2.38 -17.01
CA GLU A 111 -19.96 0.92 -16.98
C GLU A 111 -18.63 0.25 -16.59
N GLY A 112 -17.51 0.81 -17.07
CA GLY A 112 -16.17 0.34 -16.69
C GLY A 112 -15.91 0.45 -15.19
N VAL A 113 -16.21 1.60 -14.57
CA VAL A 113 -16.07 1.79 -13.12
C VAL A 113 -16.99 0.85 -12.34
N LYS A 114 -18.25 0.73 -12.76
CA LYS A 114 -19.24 -0.17 -12.14
C LYS A 114 -18.79 -1.64 -12.25
N ASN A 115 -18.22 -2.06 -13.38
CA ASN A 115 -17.68 -3.40 -13.58
C ASN A 115 -16.44 -3.67 -12.70
N ILE A 116 -15.56 -2.68 -12.53
CA ILE A 116 -14.41 -2.80 -11.62
C ILE A 116 -14.91 -3.03 -10.20
N TYR A 117 -15.82 -2.21 -9.68
CA TYR A 117 -16.37 -2.42 -8.34
C TYR A 117 -17.14 -3.74 -8.23
N GLY A 118 -17.96 -4.05 -9.23
CA GLY A 118 -18.73 -5.29 -9.29
C GLY A 118 -17.87 -6.56 -9.30
N SER A 119 -16.63 -6.51 -9.79
CA SER A 119 -15.69 -7.64 -9.73
C SER A 119 -15.32 -8.06 -8.30
N TYR A 120 -15.53 -7.18 -7.31
CA TYR A 120 -15.36 -7.45 -5.88
C TYR A 120 -16.68 -7.72 -5.15
N GLY A 121 -17.79 -7.87 -5.90
CA GLY A 121 -19.13 -7.86 -5.32
C GLY A 121 -19.42 -6.56 -4.57
N ASP A 122 -20.10 -6.64 -3.44
CA ASP A 122 -20.41 -5.45 -2.63
C ASP A 122 -19.29 -5.07 -1.67
N LEU A 123 -18.21 -5.86 -1.58
CA LEU A 123 -17.19 -5.73 -0.54
C LEU A 123 -16.62 -4.31 -0.48
N LEU A 124 -16.09 -3.81 -1.60
CA LEU A 124 -15.40 -2.52 -1.64
C LEU A 124 -16.35 -1.35 -1.41
N LEU A 125 -17.51 -1.31 -2.08
CA LEU A 125 -18.45 -0.20 -1.90
C LEU A 125 -19.03 -0.19 -0.48
N ASN A 126 -19.24 -1.35 0.14
CA ASN A 126 -19.68 -1.39 1.55
C ASN A 126 -18.63 -0.83 2.51
N GLN A 127 -17.34 -0.84 2.15
CA GLN A 127 -16.29 -0.24 2.98
C GLN A 127 -16.43 1.29 3.12
N VAL A 128 -17.16 1.97 2.24
CA VAL A 128 -17.31 3.43 2.23
C VAL A 128 -18.77 3.87 2.39
N LYS A 129 -19.67 2.91 2.63
CA LYS A 129 -21.09 3.19 2.87
C LYS A 129 -21.32 3.49 4.35
N VAL A 130 -21.97 4.61 4.63
CA VAL A 130 -22.41 5.00 5.97
C VAL A 130 -23.89 5.32 5.89
N ASP A 131 -24.72 4.65 6.69
CA ASP A 131 -26.18 4.78 6.65
C ASP A 131 -26.80 4.65 5.25
N GLY A 132 -26.21 3.77 4.42
CA GLY A 132 -26.62 3.52 3.04
C GLY A 132 -26.08 4.49 2.00
N LYS A 133 -25.41 5.57 2.41
CA LYS A 133 -24.83 6.59 1.54
C LYS A 133 -23.38 6.28 1.19
N ILE A 134 -22.99 6.51 -0.06
CA ILE A 134 -21.59 6.41 -0.50
C ILE A 134 -20.86 7.68 -0.08
N MET A 135 -20.03 7.58 0.97
CA MET A 135 -19.28 8.73 1.51
C MET A 135 -17.84 8.80 1.01
N GLY A 136 -17.42 7.86 0.17
CA GLY A 136 -16.06 7.77 -0.38
C GLY A 136 -16.03 6.92 -1.64
N LEU A 137 -14.93 6.97 -2.40
CA LEU A 137 -14.67 6.03 -3.48
C LEU A 137 -13.53 5.10 -3.04
N PRO A 138 -13.78 3.78 -2.90
CA PRO A 138 -12.76 2.87 -2.41
C PRO A 138 -11.73 2.63 -3.52
N MET A 139 -10.46 2.50 -3.12
CA MET A 139 -9.44 2.00 -4.02
C MET A 139 -9.74 0.54 -4.38
N THR A 140 -9.55 0.21 -5.66
CA THR A 140 -9.82 -1.12 -6.24
C THR A 140 -8.58 -1.98 -6.34
N ASN A 141 -7.47 -1.52 -5.76
CA ASN A 141 -6.30 -2.36 -5.59
C ASN A 141 -6.54 -3.26 -4.38
N SER A 142 -6.54 -4.57 -4.59
CA SER A 142 -6.35 -5.54 -3.52
C SER A 142 -4.92 -5.38 -2.99
N GLY A 143 -4.70 -4.36 -2.15
CA GLY A 143 -3.40 -3.96 -1.60
C GLY A 143 -2.70 -5.04 -0.77
N ASN A 144 -3.33 -6.20 -0.57
CA ASN A 144 -2.67 -7.38 -0.04
C ASN A 144 -2.01 -8.15 -1.19
N GLN A 145 -1.02 -7.54 -1.83
CA GLN A 145 0.01 -8.38 -2.43
C GLN A 145 0.62 -9.15 -1.27
N HIS A 146 0.44 -10.47 -1.25
CA HIS A 146 1.09 -11.29 -0.25
C HIS A 146 2.59 -11.04 -0.36
N GLN A 147 3.21 -10.67 0.76
CA GLN A 147 4.65 -10.56 0.79
C GLN A 147 5.25 -11.91 0.41
N LEU A 148 6.18 -11.90 -0.53
CA LEU A 148 6.83 -13.10 -1.01
C LEU A 148 8.26 -13.14 -0.49
N LEU A 149 8.71 -14.36 -0.18
CA LEU A 149 10.13 -14.62 0.01
C LEU A 149 10.76 -14.82 -1.37
N TRP A 150 11.72 -13.97 -1.72
CA TRP A 150 12.53 -14.12 -2.91
C TRP A 150 13.87 -14.77 -2.54
N VAL A 151 14.39 -15.63 -3.42
CA VAL A 151 15.65 -16.35 -3.17
C VAL A 151 16.61 -16.17 -4.35
N ARG A 152 17.86 -15.78 -4.07
CA ARG A 152 18.94 -15.68 -5.06
C ARG A 152 19.33 -17.05 -5.60
N LYS A 153 18.73 -17.44 -6.74
CA LYS A 153 19.00 -18.73 -7.40
C LYS A 153 20.47 -18.95 -7.74
N ASP A 154 21.16 -17.90 -8.16
CA ASP A 154 22.59 -17.94 -8.45
C ASP A 154 23.44 -18.21 -7.20
N TRP A 155 23.00 -17.75 -6.02
CA TRP A 155 23.66 -18.06 -4.75
C TRP A 155 23.42 -19.51 -4.34
N VAL A 156 22.19 -20.00 -4.52
CA VAL A 156 21.84 -21.42 -4.30
C VAL A 156 22.75 -22.32 -5.14
N ASP A 157 22.90 -22.00 -6.43
CA ASP A 157 23.76 -22.76 -7.34
C ASP A 157 25.24 -22.67 -6.95
N LYS A 158 25.71 -21.48 -6.56
CA LYS A 158 27.10 -21.24 -6.12
C LYS A 158 27.50 -22.07 -4.90
N VAL A 159 26.56 -22.35 -3.99
CA VAL A 159 26.80 -23.19 -2.81
C VAL A 159 26.41 -24.66 -3.00
N GLY A 160 25.88 -25.03 -4.17
CA GLY A 160 25.42 -26.38 -4.48
C GLY A 160 24.20 -26.82 -3.67
N ALA A 161 23.37 -25.87 -3.22
CA ALA A 161 22.16 -26.15 -2.44
C ALA A 161 20.96 -26.44 -3.34
N LYS A 162 19.87 -26.91 -2.73
CA LYS A 162 18.55 -26.99 -3.38
C LYS A 162 17.71 -25.77 -2.99
N LEU A 163 16.67 -25.50 -3.76
CA LEU A 163 15.66 -24.52 -3.35
C LEU A 163 14.93 -25.01 -2.08
N PRO A 164 14.58 -24.11 -1.16
CA PRO A 164 13.95 -24.48 0.10
C PRO A 164 12.50 -24.94 -0.11
N GLU A 165 12.08 -25.97 0.62
CA GLU A 165 10.69 -26.48 0.62
C GLU A 165 9.99 -26.21 1.96
N THR A 166 10.77 -25.98 3.03
CA THR A 166 10.29 -25.69 4.38
C THR A 166 10.90 -24.40 4.93
N VAL A 167 10.31 -23.87 5.99
CA VAL A 167 10.89 -22.72 6.72
C VAL A 167 12.28 -23.06 7.30
N GLU A 168 12.48 -24.29 7.75
CA GLU A 168 13.80 -24.74 8.22
C GLU A 168 14.85 -24.68 7.10
N ASP A 169 14.49 -25.11 5.88
CA ASP A 169 15.37 -25.00 4.72
C ASP A 169 15.73 -23.55 4.40
N VAL A 170 14.77 -22.62 4.54
CA VAL A 170 15.02 -21.18 4.36
C VAL A 170 16.10 -20.70 5.33
N TRP A 171 16.02 -21.07 6.62
CA TRP A 171 17.02 -20.66 7.60
C TRP A 171 18.38 -21.33 7.38
N ASN A 172 18.38 -22.62 7.02
CA ASN A 172 19.61 -23.34 6.70
C ASN A 172 20.31 -22.74 5.47
N LEU A 173 19.54 -22.30 4.48
CA LEU A 173 20.06 -21.61 3.31
C LEU A 173 20.58 -20.20 3.66
N ALA A 174 19.85 -19.42 4.47
CA ALA A 174 20.30 -18.12 4.99
C ALA A 174 21.66 -18.24 5.70
N ARG A 175 21.76 -19.24 6.58
CA ARG A 175 22.98 -19.57 7.33
C ARG A 175 24.13 -19.90 6.38
N THR A 176 23.89 -20.77 5.41
CA THR A 176 24.89 -21.12 4.39
C THR A 176 25.37 -19.90 3.62
N PHE A 177 24.47 -18.97 3.27
CA PHE A 177 24.82 -17.74 2.58
C PHE A 177 25.74 -16.84 3.41
N VAL A 178 25.39 -16.64 4.69
CA VAL A 178 26.16 -15.82 5.62
C VAL A 178 27.53 -16.45 5.93
N GLU A 179 27.56 -17.72 6.32
CA GLU A 179 28.80 -18.42 6.72
C GLU A 179 29.83 -18.53 5.59
N LYS A 180 29.37 -18.71 4.35
CA LYS A 180 30.25 -18.80 3.17
C LYS A 180 30.56 -17.44 2.54
N ASP A 181 30.05 -16.35 3.10
CA ASP A 181 30.09 -15.00 2.51
C ASP A 181 29.80 -15.03 1.00
N VAL A 182 28.62 -15.55 0.61
CA VAL A 182 28.34 -15.86 -0.80
C VAL A 182 28.37 -14.61 -1.68
N SER A 183 28.10 -13.42 -1.12
CA SER A 183 28.28 -12.14 -1.83
C SER A 183 29.75 -11.82 -2.15
N GLY A 184 30.70 -12.34 -1.36
CA GLY A 184 32.13 -12.02 -1.44
C GLY A 184 32.48 -10.62 -0.91
N THR A 185 31.55 -9.93 -0.24
CA THR A 185 31.74 -8.55 0.23
C THR A 185 32.20 -8.47 1.69
N GLY A 186 32.29 -9.60 2.39
CA GLY A 186 32.46 -9.66 3.85
C GLY A 186 31.23 -9.18 4.64
N LYS A 187 30.13 -8.86 3.95
CA LYS A 187 28.89 -8.30 4.51
C LYS A 187 27.66 -9.00 3.95
N THR A 188 27.76 -10.30 3.69
CA THR A 188 26.61 -11.08 3.21
C THR A 188 25.46 -11.03 4.22
N VAL A 189 24.29 -10.61 3.76
CA VAL A 189 23.05 -10.61 4.51
C VAL A 189 22.20 -11.79 4.05
N GLY A 190 21.85 -12.69 4.97
CA GLY A 190 21.03 -13.85 4.67
C GLY A 190 19.64 -13.43 4.20
N MET A 191 18.94 -12.67 5.05
CA MET A 191 17.58 -12.20 4.80
C MET A 191 17.42 -10.72 5.14
N VAL A 192 16.70 -10.00 4.28
CA VAL A 192 16.30 -8.60 4.49
C VAL A 192 14.78 -8.51 4.46
N MET A 193 14.22 -7.70 5.37
CA MET A 193 12.78 -7.55 5.56
C MET A 193 12.39 -6.09 5.83
N ASP A 194 11.08 -5.85 5.90
CA ASP A 194 10.50 -4.58 6.33
C ASP A 194 10.88 -4.23 7.78
N SER A 195 10.91 -2.93 8.11
CA SER A 195 11.28 -2.46 9.45
C SER A 195 10.26 -2.86 10.52
N ASN A 196 9.02 -3.13 10.13
CA ASN A 196 8.02 -3.75 10.99
C ASN A 196 8.10 -5.28 10.85
N ALA A 197 8.61 -5.95 11.88
CA ALA A 197 8.73 -7.41 11.88
C ALA A 197 7.38 -8.14 11.68
N MET A 198 6.24 -7.51 11.99
CA MET A 198 4.90 -8.06 11.77
C MET A 198 4.54 -8.19 10.28
N ASN A 199 5.24 -7.44 9.42
CA ASN A 199 5.22 -7.57 7.96
C ASN A 199 6.17 -8.69 7.51
N PHE A 200 6.24 -9.81 8.21
CA PHE A 200 6.94 -11.00 7.71
C PHE A 200 5.96 -12.13 7.45
N THR A 201 5.00 -11.84 6.57
CA THR A 201 3.79 -12.65 6.37
C THR A 201 4.09 -14.13 6.07
N PRO A 202 5.06 -14.52 5.21
CA PRO A 202 5.38 -15.93 4.97
C PRO A 202 5.73 -16.75 6.21
N ILE A 203 6.51 -16.20 7.15
CA ILE A 203 6.88 -16.91 8.37
C ILE A 203 5.69 -16.99 9.31
N PHE A 204 4.97 -15.89 9.53
CA PHE A 204 3.76 -15.96 10.36
C PHE A 204 2.72 -16.95 9.80
N ALA A 205 2.51 -16.96 8.49
CA ALA A 205 1.60 -17.89 7.83
C ALA A 205 2.03 -19.35 8.02
N ALA A 206 3.34 -19.65 8.01
CA ALA A 206 3.85 -21.00 8.30
C ALA A 206 3.55 -21.46 9.74
N HIS A 207 3.34 -20.52 10.67
CA HIS A 207 2.89 -20.77 12.04
C HIS A 207 1.36 -20.68 12.21
N GLY A 208 0.60 -20.45 11.13
CA GLY A 208 -0.85 -20.19 11.21
C GLY A 208 -1.20 -18.86 11.90
N ALA A 209 -0.26 -17.93 11.94
CA ALA A 209 -0.41 -16.62 12.55
C ALA A 209 -0.72 -15.53 11.52
N PHE A 210 -1.59 -14.60 11.88
CA PHE A 210 -2.03 -13.51 11.00
C PHE A 210 -2.00 -12.18 11.75
N PRO A 211 -0.80 -11.66 12.08
CA PRO A 211 -0.67 -10.39 12.79
C PRO A 211 -1.34 -9.24 12.03
N MET A 212 -1.77 -8.22 12.77
CA MET A 212 -2.42 -6.99 12.27
C MET A 212 -3.75 -7.20 11.54
N ASN A 213 -4.25 -8.43 11.50
CA ASN A 213 -5.53 -8.77 10.89
C ASN A 213 -6.54 -9.14 11.97
N TRP A 214 -7.82 -8.85 11.71
CA TRP A 214 -8.92 -9.48 12.44
C TRP A 214 -9.17 -10.85 11.83
N ILE A 215 -9.19 -11.88 12.69
CA ILE A 215 -9.40 -13.27 12.29
C ILE A 215 -10.70 -13.79 12.88
N GLN A 216 -11.29 -14.77 12.22
CA GLN A 216 -12.42 -15.51 12.78
C GLN A 216 -11.92 -16.81 13.40
N LYS A 217 -12.20 -17.00 14.69
CA LYS A 217 -11.85 -18.20 15.46
C LYS A 217 -13.07 -18.62 16.27
N ASP A 218 -13.51 -19.86 16.07
CA ASP A 218 -14.68 -20.42 16.75
C ASP A 218 -15.96 -19.54 16.66
N GLY A 219 -16.15 -18.89 15.51
CA GLY A 219 -17.27 -18.00 15.25
C GLY A 219 -17.15 -16.60 15.87
N GLN A 220 -16.08 -16.32 16.60
CA GLN A 220 -15.78 -15.00 17.16
C GLN A 220 -14.72 -14.27 16.35
N VAL A 221 -14.78 -12.94 16.36
CA VAL A 221 -13.77 -12.08 15.75
C VAL A 221 -12.73 -11.75 16.80
N GLU A 222 -11.48 -12.14 16.53
CA GLU A 222 -10.34 -11.92 17.43
C GLU A 222 -9.23 -11.17 16.71
N TYR A 223 -8.45 -10.40 17.47
CA TYR A 223 -7.32 -9.69 16.89
C TYR A 223 -6.12 -10.64 16.74
N GLY A 224 -5.64 -10.82 15.51
CA GLY A 224 -4.61 -11.81 15.17
C GLY A 224 -3.27 -11.57 15.86
N SER A 225 -2.90 -10.31 16.12
CA SER A 225 -1.62 -9.95 16.75
C SER A 225 -1.45 -10.47 18.19
N VAL A 226 -2.54 -10.79 18.90
CA VAL A 226 -2.50 -11.25 20.30
C VAL A 226 -2.63 -12.77 20.43
N GLN A 227 -2.63 -13.49 19.31
CA GLN A 227 -2.79 -14.94 19.28
C GLN A 227 -1.51 -15.67 19.71
N PRO A 228 -1.60 -16.84 20.36
CA PRO A 228 -0.43 -17.63 20.77
C PRO A 228 0.55 -17.97 19.63
N GLU A 229 0.03 -18.17 18.43
CA GLU A 229 0.78 -18.52 17.22
C GLU A 229 1.74 -17.38 16.81
N VAL A 230 1.37 -16.12 17.03
CA VAL A 230 2.25 -14.95 16.80
C VAL A 230 3.48 -15.01 17.69
N LYS A 231 3.32 -15.44 18.96
CA LYS A 231 4.45 -15.57 19.90
C LYS A 231 5.44 -16.64 19.43
N GLN A 232 4.97 -17.72 18.82
CA GLN A 232 5.83 -18.79 18.31
C GLN A 232 6.66 -18.28 17.13
N ALA A 233 6.02 -17.65 16.15
CA ALA A 233 6.70 -17.04 15.01
C ALA A 233 7.72 -15.98 15.45
N LEU A 234 7.37 -15.08 16.37
CA LEU A 234 8.30 -14.08 16.91
C LEU A 234 9.48 -14.69 17.66
N THR A 235 9.28 -15.83 18.32
CA THR A 235 10.37 -16.54 19.02
C THR A 235 11.39 -17.07 18.01
N GLU A 236 10.93 -17.65 16.91
CA GLU A 236 11.78 -18.12 15.82
C GLU A 236 12.52 -16.95 15.14
N LEU A 237 11.80 -15.88 14.77
CA LEU A 237 12.41 -14.68 14.20
C LEU A 237 13.46 -14.07 15.13
N SER A 238 13.20 -14.02 16.44
CA SER A 238 14.17 -13.55 17.43
C SER A 238 15.43 -14.41 17.48
N ALA A 239 15.29 -15.74 17.36
CA ALA A 239 16.43 -16.65 17.33
C ALA A 239 17.30 -16.43 16.08
N MET A 240 16.68 -16.36 14.90
CA MET A 240 17.36 -16.15 13.62
C MET A 240 18.00 -14.76 13.54
N TYR A 241 17.34 -13.75 14.13
CA TYR A 241 17.93 -12.42 14.29
C TYR A 241 19.16 -12.46 15.17
N LYS A 242 19.12 -13.13 16.33
CA LYS A 242 20.29 -13.25 17.24
C LYS A 242 21.46 -13.94 16.54
N GLU A 243 21.18 -15.01 15.80
CA GLU A 243 22.16 -15.74 14.99
C GLU A 243 22.77 -14.89 13.86
N GLY A 244 22.09 -13.81 13.44
CA GLY A 244 22.58 -12.90 12.41
C GLY A 244 22.18 -13.28 11.00
N LEU A 245 21.16 -14.12 10.85
CA LEU A 245 20.61 -14.50 9.55
C LEU A 245 19.70 -13.41 8.97
N ILE A 246 19.07 -12.64 9.86
CA ILE A 246 18.29 -11.45 9.53
C ILE A 246 19.20 -10.23 9.65
N ASP A 247 19.07 -9.30 8.71
CA ASP A 247 19.74 -8.01 8.72
C ASP A 247 19.67 -7.31 10.08
N LYS A 248 20.84 -7.04 10.70
CA LYS A 248 20.93 -6.42 12.02
C LYS A 248 20.43 -4.97 12.06
N GLN A 249 20.24 -4.34 10.90
CA GLN A 249 19.75 -2.96 10.81
C GLN A 249 18.31 -2.87 10.29
N PHE A 250 17.59 -4.00 10.13
CA PHE A 250 16.27 -4.02 9.48
C PHE A 250 15.30 -2.96 10.05
N ALA A 251 15.28 -2.77 11.36
CA ALA A 251 14.37 -1.86 12.05
C ALA A 251 14.63 -0.36 11.77
N VAL A 252 15.81 -0.01 11.26
CA VAL A 252 16.20 1.39 11.00
C VAL A 252 16.54 1.65 9.53
N ARG A 253 16.53 0.61 8.67
CA ARG A 253 16.71 0.80 7.24
C ARG A 253 15.45 1.34 6.61
N SER A 254 15.63 2.32 5.75
CA SER A 254 14.64 2.73 4.75
C SER A 254 14.43 1.63 3.70
N ASN A 255 13.34 1.75 2.93
CA ASN A 255 13.09 0.82 1.83
C ASN A 255 14.16 0.94 0.74
N GLU A 256 14.65 2.15 0.47
CA GLU A 256 15.73 2.43 -0.48
C GLU A 256 17.03 1.74 -0.04
N GLU A 257 17.36 1.78 1.26
CA GLU A 257 18.55 1.08 1.77
C GLU A 257 18.41 -0.45 1.70
N LYS A 258 17.20 -0.98 1.93
CA LYS A 258 16.89 -2.41 1.73
C LYS A 258 17.10 -2.80 0.26
N GLU A 259 16.55 -2.04 -0.68
CA GLU A 259 16.70 -2.27 -2.12
C GLU A 259 18.17 -2.19 -2.54
N ALA A 260 18.93 -1.24 -2.00
CA ALA A 260 20.35 -1.09 -2.27
C ALA A 260 21.15 -2.35 -1.89
N LEU A 261 20.80 -3.07 -0.80
CA LEU A 261 21.45 -4.34 -0.45
C LEU A 261 21.22 -5.41 -1.52
N VAL A 262 20.05 -5.44 -2.15
CA VAL A 262 19.75 -6.38 -3.25
C VAL A 262 20.52 -5.97 -4.50
N ILE A 263 20.45 -4.69 -4.88
CA ILE A 263 21.12 -4.12 -6.07
C ILE A 263 22.63 -4.30 -6.01
N ASN A 264 23.23 -4.06 -4.84
CA ASN A 264 24.67 -4.22 -4.61
C ASN A 264 25.09 -5.68 -4.42
N GLY A 265 24.16 -6.64 -4.55
CA GLY A 265 24.44 -8.07 -4.45
C GLY A 265 24.87 -8.50 -3.06
N GLN A 266 24.36 -7.87 -2.00
CA GLN A 266 24.70 -8.16 -0.60
C GLN A 266 23.62 -8.99 0.12
N ALA A 267 22.37 -8.96 -0.36
CA ALA A 267 21.25 -9.70 0.21
C ALA A 267 20.91 -10.97 -0.59
N GLY A 268 20.78 -12.10 0.11
CA GLY A 268 20.43 -13.39 -0.47
C GLY A 268 18.93 -13.64 -0.61
N MET A 269 18.15 -13.16 0.37
CA MET A 269 16.71 -13.41 0.42
C MET A 269 15.91 -12.18 0.89
N PRO A 270 15.47 -11.30 -0.03
CA PRO A 270 14.58 -10.20 0.32
C PRO A 270 13.13 -10.66 0.46
N VAL A 271 12.41 -10.02 1.38
CA VAL A 271 10.96 -10.17 1.57
C VAL A 271 10.27 -8.87 1.16
N ASN A 272 9.34 -8.95 0.20
CA ASN A 272 8.54 -7.84 -0.29
C ASN A 272 7.19 -8.33 -0.80
#